data_AF-L1M089-F1
#
_entry.id   AF-L1M089-F1
#
_cell.length_a   1.000
_cell.length_b   1.000
_cell.length_c   1.000
_cell.angle_alpha   90.00
_cell.angle_beta   90.00
_cell.angle_gamma   90.00
#
_symmetry.space_group_name_H-M   'P 1'
#
loop_
_entity.id
_entity.type
_entity.pdbx_description
1 polymer ?
#
loop_
_entity_poly.entity_id
_entity_poly.type
_entity_poly.pdbx_seq_one_letter_code
_entity_poly.pdbx_strand_id
1 'polypeptide(L)'
;MILEVAVVFLAVLWAASAWLFVSYSKRQREIVAQQAQGDALRDQRIKDLNKRLDDYQNLSVSMGDALHELRATVSPLPEKLLQLEQRDPNSLSFAQAARLVGMGASVDELTQTCGLTQAEAELMRKLHKN
;
A
#
# COMPACT_ATOMS: atom_id res chain seq x y z
N MET A 1 36.51 19.39 -77.56
CA MET A 1 35.76 20.62 -77.26
C MET A 1 34.43 20.34 -76.54
N ILE A 2 33.29 20.12 -77.20
CA ILE A 2 31.97 20.02 -76.52
C ILE A 2 31.85 18.79 -75.58
N LEU A 3 32.32 17.62 -76.03
CA LEU A 3 32.29 16.39 -75.23
C LEU A 3 33.17 16.47 -73.97
N GLU A 4 34.35 17.09 -74.06
CA GLU A 4 35.26 17.23 -72.91
C GLU A 4 34.67 18.13 -71.83
N VAL A 5 34.06 19.25 -72.23
CA VAL A 5 33.37 20.16 -71.31
C VAL A 5 32.21 19.45 -70.62
N ALA A 6 31.45 18.63 -71.34
CA ALA A 6 30.34 17.86 -70.76
C ALA A 6 30.82 16.83 -69.71
N VAL A 7 31.93 16.13 -69.97
CA VAL A 7 32.50 15.15 -69.03
C VAL A 7 33.01 15.83 -67.76
N VAL A 8 33.70 16.96 -67.89
CA VAL A 8 34.19 17.72 -66.73
C VAL A 8 33.02 18.22 -65.88
N PHE A 9 31.95 18.72 -66.52
CA PHE A 9 30.78 19.19 -65.80
C PHE A 9 30.08 18.06 -65.02
N LEU A 10 29.92 16.89 -65.64
CA LEU A 10 29.37 15.70 -64.97
C LEU A 10 30.22 15.23 -63.79
N ALA A 11 31.55 15.26 -63.94
CA ALA A 11 32.48 14.89 -62.86
C ALA A 11 32.37 15.84 -61.66
N VAL A 12 32.27 17.15 -61.90
CA VAL A 12 32.10 18.15 -60.85
C VAL A 12 30.75 17.98 -60.14
N LEU A 13 29.66 17.75 -60.90
CA LEU A 13 28.34 17.48 -60.32
C LEU A 13 28.35 16.24 -59.42
N TRP A 14 28.98 15.15 -59.87
CA TRP A 14 29.10 13.92 -59.08
C TRP A 14 29.94 14.11 -57.81
N ALA A 15 31.04 14.84 -57.91
CA ALA A 15 31.86 15.16 -56.74
C ALA A 15 31.09 16.00 -55.72
N ALA A 16 30.33 17.00 -56.18
CA ALA A 16 29.49 17.84 -55.33
C ALA A 16 28.36 17.04 -54.66
N SER A 17 27.67 16.18 -55.40
CA SER A 17 26.60 15.35 -54.84
C SER A 17 27.13 14.33 -53.83
N ALA A 18 28.27 13.69 -54.12
CA ALA A 18 28.92 12.78 -53.18
C ALA A 18 29.36 13.50 -51.90
N TRP A 19 29.92 14.71 -52.03
CA TRP A 19 30.31 15.53 -50.88
C TRP A 19 29.10 15.90 -50.00
N LEU A 20 28.01 16.35 -50.61
CA LEU A 20 26.77 16.67 -49.90
C LEU A 20 26.18 15.42 -49.22
N PHE A 21 26.19 14.28 -49.89
CA PHE A 21 25.69 13.03 -49.31
C PHE A 21 26.52 12.57 -48.11
N VAL A 22 27.86 12.60 -48.21
CA VAL A 22 28.74 12.23 -47.10
C VAL A 22 28.59 13.21 -45.93
N SER A 23 28.55 14.51 -46.18
CA SER A 23 28.37 15.52 -45.12
C SER A 23 27.00 15.41 -44.45
N TYR A 24 25.93 15.14 -45.20
CA TYR A 24 24.60 14.89 -44.65
C TYR A 24 24.58 13.61 -43.80
N SER A 25 25.16 12.52 -44.30
CA SER A 25 25.24 11.24 -43.57
C SER A 25 26.02 11.35 -42.24
N LYS A 26 27.09 12.16 -42.21
CA LYS A 26 27.86 12.43 -40.98
C LYS A 26 27.02 13.21 -39.96
N ARG A 27 26.35 14.28 -40.38
CA ARG A 27 25.43 15.04 -39.50
C ARG A 27 24.32 14.17 -38.93
N GLN A 28 23.78 13.27 -39.74
CA GLN A 28 22.71 12.38 -39.30
C GLN A 28 23.18 11.39 -38.22
N ARG A 29 24.42 10.90 -38.31
CA ARG A 29 25.02 10.04 -37.27
C ARG A 29 25.23 10.78 -35.96
N GLU A 30 25.65 12.04 -36.01
CA GLU A 30 25.81 12.87 -34.80
C GLU A 30 24.48 13.12 -34.09
N ILE A 31 23.42 13.39 -34.84
CA ILE A 31 22.06 13.56 -34.28
C ILE A 31 21.58 12.27 -33.62
N VAL A 32 21.77 11.11 -34.27
CA VAL A 32 21.41 9.80 -33.70
C VAL A 32 22.23 9.50 -32.45
N ALA A 33 23.53 9.83 -32.44
CA ALA A 33 24.39 9.63 -31.29
C ALA A 33 23.98 10.51 -30.09
N GLN A 34 23.58 11.76 -30.34
CA GLN A 34 23.06 12.66 -29.31
C GLN A 34 21.69 12.19 -28.77
N GLN A 35 20.81 11.72 -29.66
CA GLN A 35 19.52 11.15 -29.25
C GLN A 35 19.71 9.89 -28.39
N ALA A 36 20.64 9.01 -28.77
CA ALA A 36 20.92 7.79 -28.00
C ALA A 36 21.38 8.06 -26.56
N GLN A 37 22.12 9.15 -26.32
CA GLN A 37 22.52 9.55 -24.96
C GLN A 37 21.32 10.01 -24.12
N GLY A 38 20.43 10.81 -24.72
CA GLY A 38 19.20 11.25 -24.06
C GLY A 38 18.25 10.08 -23.76
N ASP A 39 18.10 9.18 -24.73
CA ASP A 39 17.24 8.01 -24.62
C ASP A 39 17.75 7.03 -23.56
N ALA A 40 19.08 6.83 -23.45
CA ALA A 40 19.66 6.00 -22.39
C ALA A 40 19.32 6.51 -20.98
N LEU A 41 19.35 7.84 -20.76
CA LEU A 41 18.98 8.43 -19.48
C LEU A 41 17.47 8.28 -19.20
N ARG A 42 16.63 8.46 -20.23
CA ARG A 42 15.18 8.27 -20.11
C ARG A 42 14.83 6.81 -19.79
N ASP A 43 15.47 5.86 -20.47
CA ASP A 43 15.32 4.43 -20.24
C ASP A 43 15.75 4.04 -18.83
N GLN A 44 16.83 4.62 -18.30
CA GLN A 44 17.22 4.40 -16.91
C GLN A 44 16.15 4.86 -15.93
N ARG A 45 15.55 6.05 -16.14
CA ARG A 45 14.46 6.54 -15.29
C ARG A 45 13.21 5.65 -15.37
N ILE A 46 12.86 5.20 -16.58
CA ILE A 46 11.72 4.30 -16.78
C ILE A 46 11.98 2.96 -16.06
N LYS A 47 13.20 2.41 -16.17
CA LYS A 47 13.58 1.18 -15.47
C LYS A 47 13.52 1.34 -13.95
N ASP A 48 14.01 2.44 -13.40
CA ASP A 48 13.93 2.70 -11.95
C ASP A 48 12.47 2.81 -11.49
N LEU A 49 11.64 3.53 -12.25
CA LEU A 49 10.23 3.70 -11.91
C LEU A 49 9.47 2.37 -11.98
N ASN A 50 9.71 1.56 -13.01
CA ASN A 50 9.14 0.22 -13.12
C ASN A 50 9.59 -0.69 -11.98
N LYS A 51 10.86 -0.62 -11.58
CA LYS A 51 11.37 -1.38 -10.44
C LYS A 51 10.66 -1.02 -9.14
N ARG A 52 10.49 0.28 -8.87
CA ARG A 52 9.73 0.74 -7.69
C ARG A 52 8.29 0.25 -7.75
N LEU A 53 7.65 0.29 -8.92
CA LEU A 53 6.28 -0.17 -9.09
C LEU A 53 6.15 -1.68 -8.78
N ASP A 54 7.10 -2.47 -9.25
CA ASP A 54 7.17 -3.92 -9.01
C ASP A 54 7.36 -4.21 -7.50
N ASP A 55 8.27 -3.47 -6.85
CA ASP A 55 8.46 -3.54 -5.40
C ASP A 55 7.15 -3.21 -4.63
N TYR A 56 6.43 -2.15 -5.05
CA TYR A 56 5.13 -1.79 -4.46
C TYR A 56 4.06 -2.86 -4.68
N GLN A 57 3.98 -3.44 -5.89
CA GLN A 57 3.03 -4.50 -6.19
C GLN A 57 3.29 -5.73 -5.32
N ASN A 58 4.55 -6.17 -5.23
CA ASN A 58 4.95 -7.29 -4.38
C ASN A 58 4.64 -7.03 -2.89
N LEU A 59 4.90 -5.81 -2.41
CA LEU A 59 4.58 -5.42 -1.04
C LEU A 59 3.07 -5.45 -0.78
N SER A 60 2.25 -4.99 -1.73
CA SER A 60 0.78 -5.00 -1.59
C SER A 60 0.19 -6.41 -1.56
N VAL A 61 0.75 -7.36 -2.33
CA VAL A 61 0.36 -8.77 -2.28
C VAL A 61 0.71 -9.35 -0.91
N SER A 62 1.93 -9.14 -0.43
CA SER A 62 2.35 -9.61 0.90
C SER A 62 1.53 -9.00 2.04
N MET A 63 1.15 -7.73 1.94
CA MET A 63 0.24 -7.06 2.87
C MET A 63 -1.15 -7.71 2.85
N GLY A 64 -1.64 -8.12 1.68
CA GLY A 64 -2.89 -8.87 1.53
C GLY A 64 -2.85 -10.21 2.26
N ASP A 65 -1.75 -10.95 2.15
CA ASP A 65 -1.54 -12.22 2.85
C ASP A 65 -1.50 -12.01 4.37
N ALA A 66 -0.77 -10.99 4.86
CA ALA A 66 -0.72 -10.65 6.28
C ALA A 66 -2.09 -10.23 6.83
N LEU A 67 -2.88 -9.48 6.06
CA LEU A 67 -4.26 -9.14 6.42
C LEU A 67 -5.17 -10.37 6.44
N HIS A 68 -4.94 -11.34 5.55
CA HIS A 68 -5.69 -12.59 5.53
C HIS A 68 -5.40 -13.44 6.77
N GLU A 69 -4.13 -13.53 7.16
CA GLU A 69 -3.70 -14.23 8.38
C GLU A 69 -4.24 -13.55 9.64
N LEU A 70 -4.19 -12.21 9.70
CA LEU A 70 -4.77 -11.46 10.82
C LEU A 70 -6.29 -11.66 10.89
N ARG A 71 -6.97 -11.68 9.74
CA ARG A 71 -8.41 -11.97 9.67
C ARG A 71 -8.71 -13.40 10.15
N ALA A 72 -7.91 -14.38 9.78
CA ALA A 72 -8.05 -15.76 10.24
C ALA A 72 -7.88 -15.85 11.77
N THR A 73 -7.00 -15.05 12.34
CA THR A 73 -6.79 -14.97 13.80
C THR A 73 -7.93 -14.24 14.51
N VAL A 74 -8.48 -13.18 13.91
CA VAL A 74 -9.55 -12.35 14.50
C VAL A 74 -10.93 -12.99 14.36
N SER A 75 -11.18 -13.73 13.27
CA SER A 75 -12.46 -14.40 13.00
C SER A 75 -12.98 -15.30 14.13
N PRO A 76 -12.16 -16.09 14.86
CA PRO A 76 -12.65 -16.93 15.95
C PRO A 76 -12.87 -16.20 17.28
N LEU A 77 -12.35 -14.97 17.49
CA LEU A 77 -12.56 -14.22 18.74
C LEU A 77 -14.04 -13.98 19.08
N PRO A 78 -14.92 -13.51 18.18
CA PRO A 78 -16.33 -13.29 18.51
C PRO A 78 -17.02 -14.59 18.93
N GLU A 79 -16.67 -15.72 18.32
CA GLU A 79 -17.26 -17.02 18.67
C GLU A 79 -16.76 -17.53 20.02
N LYS A 80 -15.49 -17.27 20.37
CA LYS A 80 -14.94 -17.53 21.71
C LYS A 80 -15.55 -16.62 22.77
N LEU A 81 -15.81 -15.35 22.45
CA LEU A 81 -16.51 -14.43 23.33
C LEU A 81 -17.95 -14.88 23.58
N LEU A 82 -18.67 -15.34 22.55
CA LEU A 82 -20.04 -15.84 22.69
C LEU A 82 -20.08 -17.14 23.51
N GLN A 83 -19.08 -18.02 23.34
CA GLN A 83 -18.93 -19.22 24.19
C GLN A 83 -18.59 -18.88 25.65
N LEU A 84 -17.81 -17.82 25.91
CA LEU A 84 -17.53 -17.34 27.26
C LEU A 84 -18.78 -16.72 27.90
N GLU A 85 -19.54 -15.92 27.15
CA GLU A 85 -20.79 -15.31 27.59
C GLU A 85 -21.85 -16.38 27.93
N GLN A 86 -21.91 -17.47 27.16
CA GLN A 86 -22.80 -18.60 27.47
C GLN A 86 -22.32 -19.47 28.63
N ARG A 87 -21.01 -19.51 28.90
CA ARG A 87 -20.42 -20.38 29.94
C ARG A 87 -20.37 -19.72 31.32
N ASP A 88 -20.44 -18.40 31.41
CA ASP A 88 -20.24 -17.67 32.65
C ASP A 88 -21.49 -16.90 33.13
N PRO A 89 -22.48 -17.60 33.74
CA PRO A 89 -23.66 -16.96 34.32
C PRO A 89 -23.33 -16.00 35.48
N ASN A 90 -22.13 -16.09 36.07
CA ASN A 90 -21.68 -15.16 37.11
C ASN A 90 -21.05 -13.88 36.54
N SER A 91 -20.48 -13.89 35.33
CA SER A 91 -19.93 -12.67 34.71
C SER A 91 -21.03 -11.67 34.28
N LEU A 92 -22.20 -12.17 33.88
CA LEU A 92 -23.38 -11.38 33.55
C LEU A 92 -23.94 -10.64 34.78
N SER A 93 -23.87 -11.24 35.96
CA SER A 93 -24.32 -10.58 37.20
C SER A 93 -23.42 -9.42 37.59
N PHE A 94 -22.10 -9.51 37.36
CA PHE A 94 -21.16 -8.41 37.60
C PHE A 94 -21.31 -7.24 36.60
N ALA A 95 -21.50 -7.54 35.32
CA ALA A 95 -21.77 -6.51 34.31
C ALA A 95 -23.13 -5.81 34.52
N GLN A 96 -24.15 -6.56 34.92
CA GLN A 96 -25.46 -6.00 35.31
C GLN A 96 -25.39 -5.21 36.62
N ALA A 97 -24.65 -5.70 37.63
CA ALA A 97 -24.42 -5.00 38.89
C ALA A 97 -23.66 -3.68 38.68
N ALA A 98 -22.63 -3.64 37.83
CA ALA A 98 -21.92 -2.40 37.49
C ALA A 98 -22.85 -1.35 36.83
N ARG A 99 -23.75 -1.80 35.94
CA ARG A 99 -24.74 -0.93 35.29
C ARG A 99 -25.80 -0.41 36.25
N LEU A 100 -26.28 -1.25 37.18
CA LEU A 100 -27.25 -0.88 38.23
C LEU A 100 -26.63 0.05 39.30
N VAL A 101 -25.37 -0.16 39.67
CA VAL A 101 -24.62 0.74 40.56
C VAL A 101 -24.42 2.12 39.91
N GLY A 102 -24.13 2.17 38.61
CA GLY A 102 -24.04 3.43 37.85
C GLY A 102 -25.38 4.21 37.76
N MET A 103 -26.51 3.53 37.98
CA MET A 103 -27.85 4.14 38.05
C MET A 103 -28.28 4.53 39.47
N GLY A 104 -27.43 4.32 40.49
CA GLY A 104 -27.71 4.69 41.87
C GLY A 104 -28.59 3.71 42.65
N ALA A 105 -28.73 2.46 42.20
CA ALA A 105 -29.51 1.44 42.88
C ALA A 105 -28.95 1.11 44.29
N SER A 106 -29.84 0.76 45.21
CA SER A 106 -29.50 0.50 46.61
C SER A 106 -28.84 -0.88 46.80
N VAL A 107 -28.01 -1.01 47.85
CA VAL A 107 -27.20 -2.21 48.11
C VAL A 107 -28.08 -3.47 48.27
N ASP A 108 -29.31 -3.31 48.75
CA ASP A 108 -30.29 -4.39 48.95
C ASP A 108 -30.81 -4.98 47.62
N GLU A 109 -31.04 -4.12 46.60
CA GLU A 109 -31.49 -4.56 45.27
C GLU A 109 -30.40 -5.31 44.50
N LEU A 110 -29.13 -4.95 44.71
CA LEU A 110 -27.97 -5.60 44.10
C LEU A 110 -27.74 -7.01 44.68
N THR A 111 -27.98 -7.19 45.97
CA THR A 111 -27.89 -8.52 46.61
C THR A 111 -29.04 -9.43 46.21
N GLN A 112 -30.27 -8.90 46.07
CA GLN A 112 -31.46 -9.71 45.77
C GLN A 112 -31.59 -10.06 44.27
N THR A 113 -31.17 -9.17 43.37
CA THR A 113 -31.33 -9.37 41.92
C THR A 113 -30.11 -10.03 41.28
N CYS A 114 -28.90 -9.74 41.78
CA CYS A 114 -27.66 -10.22 41.18
C CYS A 114 -26.94 -11.30 42.02
N GLY A 115 -27.52 -11.72 43.15
CA GLY A 115 -27.02 -12.85 43.97
C GLY A 115 -25.67 -12.60 44.66
N LEU A 116 -25.24 -11.35 44.77
CA LEU A 116 -23.97 -10.99 45.43
C LEU A 116 -24.08 -11.07 46.95
N THR A 117 -22.95 -11.37 47.60
CA THR A 117 -22.84 -11.27 49.06
C THR A 117 -22.79 -9.80 49.49
N GLN A 118 -23.29 -9.47 50.69
CA GLN A 118 -23.31 -8.08 51.20
C GLN A 118 -21.93 -7.39 51.14
N ALA A 119 -20.86 -8.16 51.35
CA ALA A 119 -19.48 -7.67 51.29
C ALA A 119 -19.05 -7.26 49.86
N GLU A 120 -19.49 -7.98 48.83
CA GLU A 120 -19.15 -7.70 47.43
C GLU A 120 -19.93 -6.51 46.87
N ALA A 121 -21.20 -6.37 47.25
CA ALA A 121 -22.03 -5.22 46.88
C ALA A 121 -21.50 -3.92 47.52
N GLU A 122 -21.01 -3.98 48.77
CA GLU A 122 -20.43 -2.83 49.44
C GLU A 122 -19.07 -2.43 48.84
N LEU A 123 -18.27 -3.39 48.38
CA LEU A 123 -17.01 -3.14 47.66
C LEU A 123 -17.25 -2.47 46.29
N MET A 124 -18.23 -2.95 45.52
CA MET A 124 -18.63 -2.36 44.23
C MET A 124 -19.07 -0.90 44.35
N ARG A 125 -19.84 -0.57 45.39
CA ARG A 125 -20.26 0.81 45.68
C ARG A 125 -19.06 1.70 46.03
N LYS A 126 -18.10 1.20 46.80
CA LYS A 126 -16.89 1.99 47.16
C LYS A 126 -15.95 2.20 45.97
N LEU A 127 -15.88 1.24 45.04
CA LEU A 127 -15.05 1.34 43.84
C LEU A 127 -15.63 2.29 42.78
N HIS A 128 -16.96 2.32 42.63
CA HIS A 128 -17.66 3.21 41.68
C HIS A 128 -18.10 4.57 42.27
N LYS A 129 -17.94 4.81 43.57
CA LYS A 129 -18.16 6.12 44.19
C LYS A 129 -16.89 6.98 44.09
N ASN A 130 -16.42 7.16 42.86
CA ASN A 130 -15.52 8.22 42.43
C ASN A 130 -16.12 8.90 41.21
#